data_AF-A0A7C6MW19-F1
#
_entry.id   AF-A0A7C6MW19-F1
#
_cell.length_a   1.000
_cell.length_b   1.000
_cell.length_c   1.000
_cell.angle_alpha   90.00
_cell.angle_beta   90.00
_cell.angle_gamma   90.00
#
_symmetry.space_group_name_H-M   'P 1'
#
loop_
_entity.id
_entity.type
_entity.pdbx_description
1 polymer ?
#
loop_
_entity_poly.entity_id
_entity_poly.type
_entity_poly.pdbx_seq_one_letter_code
_entity_poly.pdbx_strand_id
1 'polypeptide(L)' 'MINNHKDLKLDGGKNNKDKDGEFIFRPWITTKNGKRIYAKEYGLKAFKIYIS' A
#
# COMPACT_ATOMS: atom_id res chain seq x y z
N MET A 1 -27.29 23.60 -30.83
CA MET A 1 -27.46 23.37 -29.39
C MET A 1 -28.13 22.02 -29.17
N ILE A 2 -27.37 20.95 -28.95
CA ILE A 2 -27.78 19.78 -28.15
C ILE A 2 -26.47 19.20 -27.59
N ASN A 3 -26.30 19.25 -26.27
CA ASN A 3 -25.08 18.85 -25.57
C ASN A 3 -25.06 17.34 -25.43
N ASN A 4 -24.19 16.65 -26.17
CA ASN A 4 -23.87 15.24 -25.92
C ASN A 4 -22.95 15.15 -24.69
N HIS A 5 -23.48 15.46 -23.51
CA HIS A 5 -22.86 15.06 -22.26
C HIS A 5 -23.23 13.59 -22.05
N LYS A 6 -22.47 12.68 -22.66
CA LYS A 6 -22.55 11.25 -22.33
C LYS A 6 -22.06 11.13 -20.90
N ASP A 7 -22.98 10.81 -20.00
CA ASP A 7 -22.69 10.47 -18.62
C ASP A 7 -21.60 9.40 -18.57
N LEU A 8 -20.37 9.81 -18.23
CA LEU A 8 -19.37 8.87 -17.75
C LEU A 8 -19.92 8.28 -16.46
N LYS A 9 -20.49 7.08 -16.55
CA LYS A 9 -20.73 6.23 -15.40
C LYS A 9 -19.40 6.06 -14.68
N LEU A 10 -19.28 6.70 -13.52
CA LEU A 10 -18.18 6.47 -12.57
C LEU A 10 -18.20 4.97 -12.25
N ASP A 11 -17.16 4.28 -12.71
CA ASP A 11 -16.92 2.88 -12.45
C ASP A 11 -16.89 2.67 -10.93
N GLY A 12 -17.77 1.75 -10.49
CA GLY A 12 -17.95 1.38 -9.11
C GLY A 12 -16.61 1.10 -8.44
N GLY A 13 -16.17 2.06 -7.65
CA GLY A 13 -14.93 2.03 -6.91
C GLY A 13 -14.88 0.80 -6.01
N LYS A 14 -13.96 -0.10 -6.34
CA LYS A 14 -13.25 -1.06 -5.47
C LYS A 14 -14.01 -1.45 -4.19
N ASN A 15 -14.67 -2.62 -4.24
CA ASN A 15 -15.02 -3.40 -3.06
C ASN A 15 -13.75 -3.86 -2.32
N ASN A 16 -13.05 -2.97 -1.65
CA ASN A 16 -12.03 -3.34 -0.68
C ASN A 16 -12.78 -3.74 0.59
N LYS A 17 -13.08 -5.03 0.71
CA LYS A 17 -13.51 -5.64 1.98
C LYS A 17 -12.48 -5.24 3.04
N ASP A 18 -12.96 -4.47 4.00
CA ASP A 18 -12.22 -3.95 5.14
C ASP A 18 -11.50 -5.12 5.82
N LYS A 19 -10.21 -5.26 5.52
CA LYS A 19 -9.30 -6.01 6.38
C LYS A 19 -8.73 -4.96 7.31
N ASP A 20 -9.32 -4.87 8.51
CA ASP A 20 -8.84 -4.06 9.64
C ASP A 20 -7.50 -4.58 10.15
N GLY A 21 -6.51 -4.69 9.27
CA GLY A 21 -5.19 -5.16 9.64
C GLY A 21 -4.24 -3.99 9.78
N GLU A 22 -3.53 -3.96 10.90
CA GLU A 22 -2.56 -2.91 11.17
C GLU A 22 -1.29 -3.13 10.35
N PHE A 23 -0.78 -2.03 9.78
CA PHE A 23 0.51 -2.00 9.11
C PHE A 23 1.48 -1.14 9.90
N ILE A 24 2.70 -1.64 10.11
CA ILE A 24 3.81 -0.83 10.59
C ILE A 24 4.81 -0.57 9.46
N PHE A 25 5.45 0.59 9.55
CA PHE A 25 6.51 0.99 8.64
C PHE A 25 7.82 1.04 9.42
N ARG A 26 8.80 0.24 8.98
CA ARG A 26 10.12 0.19 9.63
C ARG A 26 11.24 0.50 8.64
N PRO A 27 12.24 1.33 9.03
CA PRO A 27 13.40 1.63 8.17
C PRO A 27 14.33 0.43 7.97
N TRP A 28 14.27 -0.58 8.85
CA TRP A 28 15.00 -1.84 8.71
C TRP A 28 14.18 -3.02 9.21
N ILE A 29 14.52 -4.21 8.72
CA ILE A 29 14.05 -5.50 9.26
C ILE A 29 15.24 -6.31 9.76
N THR A 30 15.01 -7.14 10.78
CA THR A 30 16.04 -8.04 11.33
C THR A 30 15.80 -9.44 10.78
N THR A 31 16.81 -10.02 10.16
CA THR A 31 16.80 -11.42 9.73
C THR A 31 16.88 -12.36 10.92
N LYS A 32 16.53 -13.63 10.73
CA LYS A 32 16.67 -14.67 11.77
C LYS A 32 18.09 -14.79 12.33
N ASN A 33 19.09 -14.41 11.54
CA ASN A 33 20.52 -14.43 11.91
C ASN A 33 20.97 -13.15 12.64
N GLY A 34 20.05 -12.25 13.00
CA GLY A 34 20.36 -10.99 13.69
C GLY A 34 20.87 -9.86 12.79
N LYS A 35 21.13 -10.12 11.50
CA LYS A 35 21.54 -9.08 10.54
C LYS A 35 20.36 -8.14 10.26
N ARG A 36 20.63 -6.82 10.27
CA ARG A 36 19.67 -5.78 9.82
C ARG A 36 19.78 -5.57 8.32
N ILE A 37 18.64 -5.52 7.64
CA ILE A 37 18.52 -5.13 6.24
C ILE A 37 17.84 -3.77 6.22
N TYR A 38 18.47 -2.77 5.60
CA TYR A 38 17.95 -1.40 5.57
C TYR A 38 17.18 -1.14 4.27
N ALA A 39 16.04 -0.45 4.39
CA ALA A 39 15.20 -0.10 3.24
C ALA A 39 15.96 0.79 2.22
N LYS A 40 16.86 1.64 2.73
CA LYS A 40 17.69 2.55 1.93
C LYS A 40 18.58 1.84 0.91
N GLU A 41 19.08 0.64 1.24
CA GLU A 41 19.91 -0.17 0.34
C GLU A 41 19.13 -0.59 -0.92
N TYR A 42 17.80 -0.61 -0.83
CA TYR A 42 16.88 -0.96 -1.93
C TYR A 42 16.20 0.28 -2.53
N GLY A 43 16.64 1.49 -2.20
CA GLY A 43 16.00 2.74 -2.64
C GLY A 43 14.64 3.01 -2.00
N LEU A 44 14.27 2.27 -0.94
CA LEU A 44 13.03 2.43 -0.22
C LEU A 44 13.21 3.29 1.04
N LYS A 45 12.14 3.97 1.47
CA LYS A 45 12.14 4.71 2.74
C LYS A 45 11.88 3.80 3.94
N ALA A 46 11.02 2.78 3.78
CA ALA A 46 10.67 1.84 4.83
C ALA A 46 10.08 0.55 4.24
N PHE A 47 10.12 -0.52 5.03
CA PHE A 47 9.38 -1.76 4.78
C PHE A 47 7.96 -1.64 5.33
N LYS A 48 6.97 -1.98 4.51
CA LYS A 48 5.56 -2.12 4.93
C LYS A 48 5.34 -3.53 5.45
N ILE A 49 5.05 -3.66 6.74
CA ILE A 49 4.87 -4.95 7.41
C ILE A 49 3.43 -5.03 7.90
N TYR A 50 2.73 -6.10 7.54
CA TYR A 50 1.41 -6.42 8.05
C TYR A 50 1.54 -7.12 9.40
N ILE A 51 0.83 -6.66 10.42
CA ILE A 51 0.87 -7.26 11.77
C ILE A 51 -0.30 -8.22 12.00
N SER A 52 -1.50 -7.89 11.49
CA SER A 52 -2.76 -8.58 11.75
C SER A 52 -3.33 -8.44 13.15
#